data_AF-A0A933PQL2-F1
#
_entry.id   AF-A0A933PQL2-F1
#
_cell.length_a   1.000
_cell.length_b   1.000
_cell.length_c   1.000
_cell.angle_alpha   90.00
_cell.angle_beta   90.00
_cell.angle_gamma   90.00
#
_symmetry.space_group_name_H-M   'P 1'
#
loop_
_entity.id
_entity.type
_entity.pdbx_description
1 polymer ?
#
loop_
_entity_poly.entity_id
_entity_poly.type
_entity_poly.pdbx_seq_one_letter_code
_entity_poly.pdbx_strand_id
1 'polypeptide(L)'
;MVYRILSLLLFGLLIAAPETARAAELFTVRPVPVDATADSASRAREQALAQGQRQAFRRLLESMTARADHSRLPNPPKLDEVIADFSVEQEKSSSVRYIASLVVRFKADSVRNLLRQAGLAFAETASKPILVLPILWIGDDPLLWEERNVWFKVWAERPTQFSLSPVQLPLGDAADLAAINGHKAASIELDRLEAMKRRYGVGDVLLAEIAATPGSAAPSYELRLTRLSNPASLEALTVAGPAGETPPATLRRAVEVSVASVEEAWKRDNLIASAERTGSLAVLVPFSGIEEWTKLRERLGRIPLIRRHEVVALGRSGAQILLHHAGERGQLINALAQNDLTLASNESGWVLTPARRSGGR
;
A
#
# COMPACT_ATOMS: atom_id res chain seq x y z
N MET A 1 -15.66 9.28 -63.74
CA MET A 1 -14.61 9.64 -62.76
C MET A 1 -15.28 9.75 -61.40
N VAL A 2 -15.30 8.67 -60.61
CA VAL A 2 -15.98 8.60 -59.31
C VAL A 2 -14.93 8.25 -58.28
N TYR A 3 -14.60 9.20 -57.39
CA TYR A 3 -13.66 8.99 -56.29
C TYR A 3 -14.35 8.18 -55.18
N ARG A 4 -13.81 7.00 -54.86
CA ARG A 4 -14.17 6.21 -53.68
C ARG A 4 -13.44 6.79 -52.46
N ILE A 5 -14.18 7.30 -51.49
CA ILE A 5 -13.67 7.66 -50.16
C ILE A 5 -13.49 6.37 -49.36
N LEU A 6 -12.25 6.04 -49.02
CA LEU A 6 -11.89 4.94 -48.15
C LEU A 6 -11.93 5.44 -46.71
N SER A 7 -13.00 5.11 -45.97
CA SER A 7 -13.10 5.38 -44.53
C SER A 7 -12.17 4.44 -43.76
N LEU A 8 -11.07 4.96 -43.23
CA LEU A 8 -10.19 4.27 -42.30
C LEU A 8 -10.84 4.27 -40.90
N LEU A 9 -11.38 3.12 -40.50
CA LEU A 9 -11.76 2.84 -39.12
C LEU A 9 -10.48 2.68 -38.28
N LEU A 10 -10.15 3.71 -37.52
CA LEU A 10 -9.08 3.70 -36.52
C LEU A 10 -9.56 2.86 -35.32
N PHE A 11 -9.25 1.56 -35.33
CA PHE A 11 -9.47 0.70 -34.16
C PHE A 11 -8.43 1.08 -33.10
N GLY A 12 -8.86 1.79 -32.06
CA GLY A 12 -8.04 2.11 -30.90
C GLY A 12 -7.59 0.82 -30.21
N LEU A 13 -6.34 0.42 -30.45
CA LEU A 13 -5.72 -0.67 -29.73
C LEU A 13 -5.50 -0.19 -28.28
N LEU A 14 -6.36 -0.65 -27.36
CA LEU A 14 -6.11 -0.54 -25.93
C LEU A 14 -4.86 -1.39 -25.63
N ILE A 15 -3.69 -0.76 -25.59
CA ILE A 15 -2.48 -1.42 -25.12
C ILE A 15 -2.66 -1.64 -23.62
N ALA A 16 -3.09 -2.83 -23.23
CA ALA A 16 -3.00 -3.27 -21.85
C ALA A 16 -1.51 -3.27 -21.47
N ALA A 17 -1.13 -2.41 -20.53
CA ALA A 17 0.23 -2.41 -20.00
C ALA A 17 0.56 -3.81 -19.42
N PRO A 18 1.75 -4.37 -19.67
CA PRO A 18 2.09 -5.71 -19.24
C PRO A 18 2.10 -5.83 -17.70
N GLU A 19 1.39 -6.85 -17.21
CA GLU A 19 1.04 -7.12 -15.81
C GLU A 19 2.22 -7.56 -14.91
N THR A 20 3.47 -7.52 -15.40
CA THR A 20 4.71 -7.62 -14.60
C THR A 20 4.94 -6.42 -13.68
N ALA A 21 4.13 -5.36 -13.82
CA ALA A 21 4.26 -4.11 -13.07
C ALA A 21 4.09 -4.25 -11.55
N ARG A 22 3.17 -5.11 -11.06
CA ARG A 22 2.75 -5.07 -9.64
C ARG A 22 3.76 -5.67 -8.64
N ALA A 23 4.47 -6.74 -9.02
CA ALA A 23 5.57 -7.28 -8.19
C ALA A 23 6.84 -6.41 -8.30
N ALA A 24 7.05 -5.76 -9.45
CA ALA A 24 8.12 -4.79 -9.63
C ALA A 24 7.88 -3.53 -8.78
N GLU A 25 6.62 -3.12 -8.57
CA GLU A 25 6.26 -1.97 -7.73
C GLU A 25 6.66 -2.16 -6.25
N LEU A 26 6.54 -3.37 -5.69
CA LEU A 26 6.91 -3.65 -4.29
C LEU A 26 8.39 -3.46 -3.97
N PHE A 27 9.26 -3.60 -4.98
CA PHE A 27 10.70 -3.40 -4.83
C PHE A 27 11.16 -2.14 -5.55
N THR A 28 10.25 -1.20 -5.81
CA THR A 28 10.54 0.08 -6.44
C THR A 28 10.19 1.22 -5.49
N VAL A 29 11.20 1.98 -5.06
CA VAL A 29 11.00 3.12 -4.16
C VAL A 29 10.97 4.41 -4.97
N ARG A 30 9.86 5.16 -4.86
CA ARG A 30 9.67 6.47 -5.47
C ARG A 30 8.67 7.33 -4.70
N PRO A 31 8.77 8.67 -4.77
CA PRO A 31 9.95 9.43 -5.21
C PRO A 31 11.05 9.43 -4.14
N VAL A 32 12.31 9.55 -4.57
CA VAL A 32 13.47 9.69 -3.67
C VAL A 32 14.16 11.03 -3.97
N PRO A 33 13.76 12.12 -3.29
CA PRO A 33 14.35 13.44 -3.56
C PRO A 33 15.81 13.48 -3.12
N VAL A 34 16.66 14.05 -3.97
CA VAL A 34 18.09 14.25 -3.73
C VAL A 34 18.47 15.70 -3.98
N ASP A 35 19.34 16.23 -3.14
CA ASP A 35 19.91 17.57 -3.24
C ASP A 35 21.33 17.52 -2.69
N ALA A 36 22.32 17.81 -3.54
CA ALA A 36 23.72 17.84 -3.13
C ALA A 36 24.43 19.04 -3.73
N THR A 37 25.40 19.58 -2.98
CA THR A 37 26.31 20.64 -3.44
C THR A 37 27.74 20.15 -3.28
N ALA A 38 28.59 20.37 -4.29
CA ALA A 38 30.00 19.97 -4.31
C ALA A 38 30.82 20.93 -5.18
N ASP A 39 32.13 20.70 -5.29
CA ASP A 39 33.06 21.55 -6.07
C ASP A 39 32.74 21.62 -7.58
N SER A 40 31.92 20.69 -8.08
CA SER A 40 31.46 20.68 -9.47
C SER A 40 30.11 19.98 -9.59
N ALA A 41 29.38 20.28 -10.66
CA ALA A 41 28.13 19.62 -11.03
C ALA A 41 28.27 18.09 -11.07
N SER A 42 29.36 17.57 -11.64
CA SER A 42 29.62 16.13 -11.73
C SER A 42 29.78 15.48 -10.35
N ARG A 43 30.58 16.09 -9.46
CA ARG A 43 30.73 15.59 -8.08
C ARG A 43 29.41 15.68 -7.30
N ALA A 44 28.67 16.77 -7.47
CA ALA A 44 27.37 16.96 -6.81
C ALA A 44 26.39 15.88 -7.26
N ARG A 45 26.37 15.55 -8.56
CA ARG A 45 25.56 14.47 -9.11
C ARG A 45 25.95 13.10 -8.56
N GLU A 46 27.23 12.74 -8.59
CA GLU A 46 27.72 11.46 -8.05
C GLU A 46 27.33 11.28 -6.57
N GLN A 47 27.52 12.34 -5.77
CA GLN A 47 27.14 12.34 -4.36
C GLN A 47 25.61 12.19 -4.17
N ALA A 48 24.82 12.96 -4.92
CA ALA A 48 23.36 12.91 -4.85
C ALA A 48 22.83 11.51 -5.22
N LEU A 49 23.33 10.90 -6.29
CA LEU A 49 22.94 9.56 -6.72
C LEU A 49 23.28 8.52 -5.64
N ALA A 50 24.51 8.54 -5.12
CA ALA A 50 24.93 7.59 -4.08
C ALA A 50 24.12 7.75 -2.78
N GLN A 51 23.80 8.98 -2.38
CA GLN A 51 22.94 9.25 -1.23
C GLN A 51 21.50 8.78 -1.47
N GLY A 52 20.92 9.12 -2.62
CA GLY A 52 19.56 8.76 -2.96
C GLY A 52 19.35 7.25 -3.04
N GLN A 53 20.28 6.52 -3.66
CA GLN A 53 20.21 5.06 -3.70
C GLN A 53 20.29 4.43 -2.30
N ARG A 54 21.15 4.93 -1.40
CA ARG A 54 21.21 4.46 0.00
C ARG A 54 19.92 4.76 0.76
N GLN A 55 19.36 5.96 0.58
CA GLN A 55 18.10 6.35 1.19
C GLN A 55 16.94 5.50 0.68
N ALA A 56 16.89 5.24 -0.64
CA ALA A 56 15.88 4.39 -1.26
C ALA A 56 15.94 2.97 -0.68
N PHE A 57 17.14 2.41 -0.56
CA PHE A 57 17.34 1.07 -0.01
C PHE A 57 16.90 0.98 1.45
N ARG A 58 17.27 1.98 2.26
CA ARG A 58 16.84 2.08 3.65
C ARG A 58 15.30 2.12 3.77
N ARG A 59 14.64 2.97 2.98
CA ARG A 59 13.17 3.08 2.94
C ARG A 59 12.50 1.77 2.54
N LEU A 60 13.07 1.05 1.57
CA LEU A 60 12.58 -0.28 1.18
C LEU A 60 12.62 -1.25 2.37
N LEU A 61 13.75 -1.35 3.06
CA LEU A 61 13.86 -2.28 4.19
C LEU A 61 12.93 -1.89 5.34
N GLU A 62 12.79 -0.59 5.63
CA GLU A 62 11.91 -0.09 6.70
C GLU A 62 10.42 -0.36 6.42
N SER A 63 10.00 -0.28 5.15
CA SER A 63 8.61 -0.58 4.77
C SER A 63 8.28 -2.07 4.82
N MET A 64 9.29 -2.94 4.71
CA MET A 64 9.09 -4.40 4.72
C MET A 64 9.27 -5.02 6.10
N THR A 65 9.94 -4.34 7.03
CA THR A 65 10.30 -4.87 8.36
C THR A 65 9.58 -4.14 9.50
N ALA A 66 9.42 -4.83 10.62
CA ALA A 66 8.86 -4.22 11.82
C ALA A 66 9.73 -3.05 12.31
N ARG A 67 9.11 -1.98 12.81
CA ARG A 67 9.84 -0.84 13.38
C ARG A 67 10.85 -1.23 14.46
N ALA A 68 10.53 -2.25 15.27
CA ALA A 68 11.41 -2.75 16.31
C ALA A 68 12.77 -3.27 15.77
N ASP A 69 12.81 -3.72 14.52
CA ASP A 69 14.01 -4.27 13.89
C ASP A 69 14.80 -3.23 13.07
N HIS A 70 14.34 -1.98 12.98
CA HIS A 70 14.95 -0.95 12.13
C HIS A 70 16.41 -0.64 12.49
N SER A 71 16.80 -0.80 13.75
CA SER A 71 18.19 -0.61 14.21
C SER A 71 19.13 -1.73 13.75
N ARG A 72 18.59 -2.89 13.37
CA ARG A 72 19.33 -4.09 12.95
C ARG A 72 19.32 -4.30 11.44
N LEU A 73 18.71 -3.40 10.67
CA LEU A 73 18.61 -3.56 9.22
C LEU A 73 20.01 -3.63 8.58
N PRO A 74 20.24 -4.64 7.73
CA PRO A 74 21.55 -4.85 7.11
C PRO A 74 21.83 -3.82 6.02
N ASN A 75 23.11 -3.57 5.78
CA ASN A 75 23.58 -2.89 4.57
C ASN A 75 24.20 -3.93 3.62
N PRO A 76 24.00 -3.80 2.30
CA PRO A 76 24.70 -4.63 1.34
C PRO A 76 26.18 -4.24 1.27
N PRO A 77 27.09 -5.19 0.96
CA PRO A 77 28.51 -4.87 0.73
C PRO A 77 28.70 -3.85 -0.40
N LYS A 78 27.92 -3.99 -1.49
CA LYS A 78 27.85 -3.03 -2.59
C LYS A 78 26.40 -2.82 -3.00
N LEU A 79 26.02 -1.58 -3.21
CA LEU A 79 24.62 -1.23 -3.51
C LEU A 79 24.17 -1.74 -4.90
N ASP A 80 25.10 -1.83 -5.86
CA ASP A 80 24.85 -2.37 -7.20
C ASP A 80 24.47 -3.87 -7.19
N GLU A 81 24.83 -4.61 -6.13
CA GLU A 81 24.45 -6.01 -5.99
C GLU A 81 22.95 -6.16 -5.73
N VAL A 82 22.33 -5.19 -5.06
CA VAL A 82 20.90 -5.19 -4.71
C VAL A 82 20.05 -4.30 -5.62
N ILE A 83 20.64 -3.31 -6.32
CA ILE A 83 19.93 -2.48 -7.29
C ILE A 83 19.76 -3.25 -8.61
N ALA A 84 18.55 -3.20 -9.16
CA ALA A 84 18.23 -3.68 -10.51
C ALA A 84 18.43 -2.57 -11.54
N ASP A 85 17.82 -1.40 -11.31
CA ASP A 85 18.02 -0.18 -12.09
C ASP A 85 17.57 1.05 -11.28
N PHE A 86 17.81 2.24 -11.84
CA PHE A 86 17.22 3.48 -11.36
C PHE A 86 16.96 4.43 -12.53
N SER A 87 16.00 5.34 -12.34
CA SER A 87 15.78 6.48 -13.22
C SER A 87 15.85 7.80 -12.44
N VAL A 88 16.14 8.87 -13.16
CA VAL A 88 16.22 10.24 -12.64
C VAL A 88 15.07 11.04 -13.22
N GLU A 89 14.29 11.67 -12.35
CA GLU A 89 13.16 12.53 -12.69
C GLU A 89 13.41 13.95 -12.16
N GLN A 90 12.84 14.96 -12.83
CA GLN A 90 12.90 16.37 -12.41
C GLN A 90 14.33 16.90 -12.17
N GLU A 91 15.29 16.44 -12.99
CA GLU A 91 16.70 16.79 -12.88
C GLU A 91 16.96 18.29 -13.09
N LYS A 92 17.66 18.91 -12.15
CA LYS A 92 18.12 20.30 -12.22
C LYS A 92 19.58 20.35 -11.74
N SER A 93 20.44 21.01 -12.51
CA SER A 93 21.84 21.17 -12.17
C SER A 93 22.28 22.62 -12.33
N SER A 94 23.13 23.09 -11.42
CA SER A 94 23.94 24.30 -11.56
C SER A 94 25.43 23.92 -11.72
N SER A 95 26.34 24.89 -11.55
CA SER A 95 27.79 24.65 -11.56
C SER A 95 28.28 23.80 -10.38
N VAL A 96 27.57 23.84 -9.24
CA VAL A 96 27.99 23.21 -7.97
C VAL A 96 26.88 22.45 -7.26
N ARG A 97 25.61 22.57 -7.69
CA ARG A 97 24.46 21.96 -7.02
C ARG A 97 23.67 21.08 -7.98
N TYR A 98 23.19 19.96 -7.47
CA TYR A 98 22.39 18.98 -8.20
C TYR A 98 21.13 18.64 -7.40
N ILE A 99 19.97 18.74 -8.03
CA ILE A 99 18.66 18.39 -7.46
C ILE A 99 17.94 17.46 -8.42
N ALA A 100 17.39 16.36 -7.91
CA ALA A 100 16.55 15.45 -8.69
C ALA A 100 15.62 14.63 -7.80
N SER A 101 14.76 13.82 -8.41
CA SER A 101 14.03 12.74 -7.76
C SER A 101 14.43 11.42 -8.40
N LEU A 102 14.80 10.42 -7.60
CA LEU A 102 15.14 9.10 -8.10
C LEU A 102 13.94 8.15 -7.99
N VAL A 103 13.84 7.24 -8.95
CA VAL A 103 13.07 6.00 -8.84
C VAL A 103 14.10 4.88 -8.81
N VAL A 104 14.13 4.08 -7.75
CA VAL A 104 15.14 3.01 -7.61
C VAL A 104 14.43 1.68 -7.50
N ARG A 105 14.76 0.76 -8.40
CA ARG A 105 14.24 -0.61 -8.41
C ARG A 105 15.29 -1.58 -7.90
N PHE A 106 14.88 -2.45 -6.99
CA PHE A 106 15.75 -3.42 -6.34
C PHE A 106 15.50 -4.85 -6.84
N LYS A 107 16.54 -5.68 -6.77
CA LYS A 107 16.46 -7.12 -7.06
C LYS A 107 15.79 -7.81 -5.88
N ALA A 108 14.55 -8.27 -6.06
CA ALA A 108 13.74 -8.87 -5.00
C ALA A 108 14.46 -10.00 -4.26
N ASP A 109 15.10 -10.93 -4.98
CA ASP A 109 15.79 -12.07 -4.37
C ASP A 109 17.03 -11.66 -3.57
N SER A 110 17.78 -10.65 -4.02
CA SER A 110 18.92 -10.12 -3.26
C SER A 110 18.46 -9.49 -1.94
N VAL A 111 17.37 -8.72 -1.97
CA VAL A 111 16.79 -8.09 -0.77
C VAL A 111 16.29 -9.14 0.22
N ARG A 112 15.54 -10.15 -0.27
CA ARG A 112 15.08 -11.29 0.54
C ARG A 112 16.23 -12.02 1.21
N ASN A 113 17.26 -12.35 0.43
CA ASN A 113 18.41 -13.09 0.94
C ASN A 113 19.15 -12.30 2.01
N LEU A 114 19.33 -10.99 1.82
CA LEU A 114 19.96 -10.12 2.81
C LEU A 114 19.16 -10.07 4.12
N LEU A 115 17.84 -9.89 4.06
CA LEU A 115 16.97 -9.90 5.23
C LEU A 115 16.98 -11.25 5.95
N ARG A 116 16.98 -12.36 5.19
CA ARG A 116 17.07 -13.71 5.76
C ARG A 116 18.41 -13.98 6.44
N GLN A 117 19.51 -13.56 5.84
CA GLN A 117 20.85 -13.69 6.44
C GLN A 117 20.96 -12.86 7.73
N ALA A 118 20.28 -11.72 7.80
CA ALA A 118 20.17 -10.92 9.02
C ALA A 118 19.17 -11.50 10.06
N GLY A 119 18.47 -12.58 9.73
CA GLY A 119 17.47 -13.22 10.59
C GLY A 119 16.23 -12.36 10.82
N LEU A 120 15.92 -11.44 9.90
CA LEU A 120 14.80 -10.50 10.03
C LEU A 120 13.55 -11.05 9.34
N ALA A 121 12.42 -10.99 10.03
CA ALA A 121 11.12 -11.22 9.41
C ALA A 121 10.75 -10.03 8.52
N PHE A 122 10.05 -10.30 7.42
CA PHE A 122 9.62 -9.24 6.50
C PHE A 122 8.29 -9.56 5.84
N ALA A 123 7.55 -8.51 5.47
CA ALA A 123 6.30 -8.56 4.74
C ALA A 123 6.54 -8.20 3.27
N GLU A 124 5.93 -8.98 2.36
CA GLU A 124 5.94 -8.70 0.90
C GLU A 124 4.53 -8.56 0.33
N THR A 125 3.53 -8.54 1.18
CA THR A 125 2.13 -8.36 0.76
C THR A 125 1.82 -6.87 0.90
N ALA A 126 1.66 -6.14 -0.20
CA ALA A 126 1.03 -4.82 -0.12
C ALA A 126 -0.50 -4.98 -0.01
N SER A 127 -1.12 -4.14 0.82
CA SER A 127 -2.56 -4.01 0.82
C SER A 127 -3.05 -3.28 -0.44
N LYS A 128 -4.31 -3.51 -0.78
CA LYS A 128 -5.05 -2.55 -1.59
C LYS A 128 -5.11 -1.20 -0.85
N PRO A 129 -5.20 -0.07 -1.57
CA PRO A 129 -5.26 1.22 -0.93
C PRO A 129 -6.38 1.30 0.12
N ILE A 130 -6.15 2.08 1.16
CA ILE A 130 -7.10 2.36 2.24
C ILE A 130 -7.64 3.77 2.02
N LEU A 131 -8.96 3.91 2.00
CA LEU A 131 -9.60 5.23 1.94
C LEU A 131 -9.60 5.85 3.34
N VAL A 132 -8.96 7.00 3.50
CA VAL A 132 -8.97 7.73 4.77
C VAL A 132 -10.11 8.73 4.76
N LEU A 133 -10.94 8.71 5.81
CA LEU A 133 -11.94 9.75 6.11
C LEU A 133 -11.43 10.59 7.29
N PRO A 134 -10.86 11.78 7.03
CA PRO A 134 -10.33 12.66 8.08
C PRO A 134 -11.47 13.40 8.79
N ILE A 135 -11.73 13.05 10.04
CA ILE A 135 -12.78 13.65 10.85
C ILE A 135 -12.13 14.57 11.91
N LEU A 136 -12.43 15.86 11.86
CA LEU A 136 -12.00 16.82 12.88
C LEU A 136 -13.13 17.09 13.85
N TRP A 137 -12.91 16.84 15.13
CA TRP A 137 -13.86 17.16 16.19
C TRP A 137 -13.62 18.57 16.71
N ILE A 138 -14.69 19.39 16.71
CA ILE A 138 -14.73 20.70 17.37
C ILE A 138 -15.85 20.67 18.40
N GLY A 139 -15.50 20.44 19.67
CA GLY A 139 -16.49 20.05 20.67
C GLY A 139 -17.16 18.75 20.24
N ASP A 140 -18.49 18.74 20.19
CA ASP A 140 -19.28 17.57 19.76
C ASP A 140 -19.62 17.56 18.26
N ASP A 141 -19.05 18.48 17.46
CA ASP A 141 -19.29 18.59 16.02
C ASP A 141 -18.18 17.91 15.20
N PRO A 142 -18.42 16.71 14.62
CA PRO A 142 -17.49 16.04 13.72
C PRO A 142 -17.56 16.64 12.30
N LEU A 143 -16.49 17.29 11.89
CA LEU A 143 -16.31 17.84 10.55
C LEU A 143 -15.62 16.82 9.64
N LEU A 144 -16.14 16.62 8.43
CA LEU A 144 -15.53 15.78 7.40
C LEU A 144 -15.23 16.58 6.13
N TRP A 145 -16.23 17.28 5.58
CA TRP A 145 -16.12 17.98 4.28
C TRP A 145 -16.01 19.50 4.41
N GLU A 146 -16.31 20.03 5.59
CA GLU A 146 -16.43 21.45 5.84
C GLU A 146 -15.09 22.17 5.64
N GLU A 147 -15.10 23.39 5.09
CA GLU A 147 -13.87 24.16 4.81
C GLU A 147 -13.01 24.42 6.05
N ARG A 148 -13.61 24.39 7.24
CA ARG A 148 -12.93 24.54 8.53
C ARG A 148 -12.16 23.28 8.95
N ASN A 149 -12.34 22.15 8.26
CA ASN A 149 -11.64 20.90 8.52
C ASN A 149 -10.16 21.01 8.10
N VAL A 150 -9.33 21.56 8.98
CA VAL A 150 -7.87 21.65 8.78
C VAL A 150 -7.20 20.28 8.75
N TRP A 151 -7.83 19.26 9.34
CA TRP A 151 -7.32 17.90 9.33
C TRP A 151 -7.37 17.28 7.94
N PHE A 152 -8.49 17.45 7.22
CA PHE A 152 -8.59 17.05 5.82
C PHE A 152 -7.54 17.74 4.94
N LYS A 153 -7.31 19.04 5.15
CA LYS A 153 -6.32 19.82 4.38
C LYS A 153 -4.90 19.28 4.55
N VAL A 154 -4.45 19.01 5.78
CA VAL A 154 -3.10 18.47 6.00
C VAL A 154 -2.93 17.06 5.45
N TRP A 155 -3.99 16.25 5.44
CA TRP A 155 -3.98 14.95 4.75
C TRP A 155 -3.82 15.13 3.24
N ALA A 156 -4.53 16.09 2.65
CA ALA A 156 -4.48 16.35 1.21
C ALA A 156 -3.12 16.89 0.74
N GLU A 157 -2.40 17.59 1.63
CA GLU A 157 -1.04 18.08 1.38
C GLU A 157 0.04 17.00 1.54
N ARG A 158 -0.32 15.81 2.04
CA ARG A 158 0.64 14.74 2.28
C ARG A 158 1.22 14.25 0.95
N PRO A 159 2.55 14.23 0.78
CA PRO A 159 3.15 13.66 -0.43
C PRO A 159 2.93 12.14 -0.48
N THR A 160 2.69 11.62 -1.68
CA THR A 160 2.67 10.17 -1.91
C THR A 160 4.04 9.58 -1.59
N GLN A 161 4.04 8.50 -0.82
CA GLN A 161 5.25 7.77 -0.43
C GLN A 161 5.04 6.28 -0.71
N PHE A 162 6.15 5.59 -0.96
CA PHE A 162 6.17 4.13 -1.02
C PHE A 162 5.78 3.54 0.34
N SER A 163 4.84 2.59 0.34
CA SER A 163 4.29 1.96 1.54
C SER A 163 3.68 0.60 1.18
N LEU A 164 3.73 -0.36 2.10
CA LEU A 164 2.98 -1.62 1.97
C LEU A 164 1.48 -1.43 2.24
N SER A 165 1.08 -0.31 2.84
CA SER A 165 -0.33 0.01 3.07
C SER A 165 -0.68 1.40 2.54
N PRO A 166 -0.77 1.56 1.21
CA PRO A 166 -1.03 2.86 0.63
C PRO A 166 -2.37 3.43 1.11
N VAL A 167 -2.38 4.74 1.34
CA VAL A 167 -3.56 5.48 1.77
C VAL A 167 -3.94 6.48 0.68
N GLN A 168 -5.23 6.75 0.55
CA GLN A 168 -5.76 7.78 -0.34
C GLN A 168 -6.94 8.49 0.31
N LEU A 169 -7.21 9.72 -0.13
CA LEU A 169 -8.38 10.48 0.30
C LEU A 169 -9.52 10.35 -0.70
N PRO A 170 -10.77 10.53 -0.24
CA PRO A 170 -11.87 10.81 -1.14
C PRO A 170 -11.65 12.14 -1.86
N LEU A 171 -12.21 12.25 -3.07
CA LEU A 171 -12.24 13.47 -3.88
C LEU A 171 -13.01 14.59 -3.18
N GLY A 172 -14.02 14.25 -2.37
CA GLY A 172 -14.89 15.24 -1.74
C GLY A 172 -15.82 15.90 -2.76
N ASP A 173 -16.26 15.14 -3.76
CA ASP A 173 -17.22 15.63 -4.76
C ASP A 173 -18.67 15.58 -4.24
N ALA A 174 -19.61 16.11 -5.02
CA ALA A 174 -21.02 16.15 -4.62
C ALA A 174 -21.60 14.77 -4.28
N ALA A 175 -21.12 13.69 -4.89
CA ALA A 175 -21.57 12.34 -4.58
C ALA A 175 -21.04 11.86 -3.23
N ASP A 176 -19.79 12.16 -2.89
CA ASP A 176 -19.22 11.85 -1.57
C ASP A 176 -19.94 12.60 -0.45
N LEU A 177 -20.20 13.90 -0.66
CA LEU A 177 -20.94 14.75 0.28
C LEU A 177 -22.36 14.24 0.54
N ALA A 178 -23.02 13.73 -0.51
CA ALA A 178 -24.34 13.10 -0.38
C ALA A 178 -24.27 11.71 0.27
N ALA A 179 -23.17 10.98 0.06
CA ALA A 179 -23.00 9.61 0.54
C ALA A 179 -22.77 9.54 2.06
N ILE A 180 -21.96 10.44 2.63
CA ILE A 180 -21.60 10.40 4.05
C ILE A 180 -21.25 11.80 4.57
N ASN A 181 -21.46 12.06 5.87
CA ASN A 181 -21.00 13.28 6.54
C ASN A 181 -20.24 12.89 7.83
N GLY A 182 -19.68 13.87 8.55
CA GLY A 182 -18.86 13.59 9.73
C GLY A 182 -19.58 12.77 10.82
N HIS A 183 -20.84 13.10 11.11
CA HIS A 183 -21.65 12.36 12.08
C HIS A 183 -21.86 10.89 11.68
N LYS A 184 -22.22 10.64 10.41
CA LYS A 184 -22.46 9.28 9.87
C LYS A 184 -21.17 8.45 9.78
N ALA A 185 -20.04 9.10 9.54
CA ALA A 185 -18.74 8.45 9.55
C ALA A 185 -18.31 8.09 10.98
N ALA A 186 -18.41 9.04 11.92
CA ALA A 186 -18.08 8.84 13.33
C ALA A 186 -18.96 7.78 14.01
N SER A 187 -20.23 7.66 13.62
CA SER A 187 -21.12 6.59 14.10
C SER A 187 -20.94 5.25 13.39
N ILE A 188 -20.00 5.16 12.45
CA ILE A 188 -19.68 3.95 11.68
C ILE A 188 -20.92 3.38 10.97
N GLU A 189 -21.66 4.20 10.20
CA GLU A 189 -22.75 3.70 9.35
C GLU A 189 -22.20 2.77 8.25
N LEU A 190 -22.18 1.47 8.56
CA LEU A 190 -21.49 0.42 7.80
C LEU A 190 -21.86 0.42 6.31
N ASP A 191 -23.15 0.54 5.98
CA ASP A 191 -23.62 0.53 4.59
C ASP A 191 -23.04 1.68 3.76
N ARG A 192 -22.88 2.87 4.38
CA ARG A 192 -22.30 4.05 3.73
C ARG A 192 -20.80 3.92 3.57
N LEU A 193 -20.11 3.44 4.61
CA LEU A 193 -18.67 3.22 4.55
C LEU A 193 -18.31 2.13 3.52
N GLU A 194 -19.10 1.05 3.45
CA GLU A 194 -18.98 0.04 2.40
C GLU A 194 -19.32 0.59 1.00
N ALA A 195 -20.27 1.53 0.89
CA ALA A 195 -20.53 2.22 -0.37
C ALA A 195 -19.33 3.08 -0.82
N MET A 196 -18.71 3.82 0.10
CA MET A 196 -17.48 4.58 -0.16
C MET A 196 -16.34 3.64 -0.56
N LYS A 197 -16.14 2.54 0.17
CA LYS A 197 -15.14 1.52 -0.14
C LYS A 197 -15.28 0.97 -1.57
N ARG A 198 -16.51 0.65 -1.98
CA ARG A 198 -16.83 0.20 -3.35
C ARG A 198 -16.57 1.28 -4.39
N ARG A 199 -17.02 2.51 -4.13
CA ARG A 199 -16.86 3.66 -5.05
C ARG A 199 -15.40 3.95 -5.36
N TYR A 200 -14.53 3.86 -4.35
CA TYR A 200 -13.10 4.13 -4.48
C TYR A 200 -12.25 2.91 -4.85
N GLY A 201 -12.85 1.71 -4.93
CA GLY A 201 -12.12 0.48 -5.26
C GLY A 201 -11.04 0.10 -4.24
N VAL A 202 -11.21 0.52 -2.99
CA VAL A 202 -10.23 0.36 -1.91
C VAL A 202 -10.42 -0.95 -1.14
N GLY A 203 -9.36 -1.41 -0.46
CA GLY A 203 -9.40 -2.62 0.37
C GLY A 203 -10.08 -2.40 1.72
N ASP A 204 -10.01 -1.18 2.25
CA ASP A 204 -10.52 -0.83 3.57
C ASP A 204 -10.84 0.68 3.67
N VAL A 205 -11.53 1.08 4.74
CA VAL A 205 -11.75 2.48 5.11
C VAL A 205 -11.16 2.73 6.49
N LEU A 206 -10.35 3.80 6.61
CA LEU A 206 -9.81 4.30 7.86
C LEU A 206 -10.57 5.56 8.27
N LEU A 207 -11.23 5.52 9.42
CA LEU A 207 -11.71 6.71 10.10
C LEU A 207 -10.53 7.27 10.90
N ALA A 208 -10.03 8.43 10.49
CA ALA A 208 -8.94 9.13 11.16
C ALA A 208 -9.54 10.34 11.88
N GLU A 209 -9.90 10.15 13.14
CA GLU A 209 -10.56 11.15 13.97
C GLU A 209 -9.52 11.91 14.80
N ILE A 210 -9.64 13.23 14.88
CA ILE A 210 -8.73 14.04 15.69
C ILE A 210 -9.46 15.14 16.45
N ALA A 211 -9.09 15.34 17.72
CA ALA A 211 -9.62 16.39 18.59
C ALA A 211 -8.48 17.12 19.30
N ALA A 212 -8.59 18.44 19.49
CA ALA A 212 -7.60 19.18 20.27
C ALA A 212 -7.69 18.80 21.75
N THR A 213 -6.55 18.53 22.39
CA THR A 213 -6.48 18.28 23.84
C THR A 213 -6.56 19.62 24.59
N PRO A 214 -7.62 19.88 25.38
CA PRO A 214 -7.77 21.15 26.10
C PRO A 214 -6.66 21.36 27.13
N GLY A 215 -6.30 22.64 27.37
CA GLY A 215 -5.40 23.01 28.47
C GLY A 215 -3.91 22.72 28.24
N SER A 216 -3.51 22.25 27.05
CA SER A 216 -2.11 22.05 26.71
C SER A 216 -1.43 23.38 26.35
N ALA A 217 -0.21 23.60 26.87
CA ALA A 217 0.60 24.79 26.57
C ALA A 217 1.17 24.80 25.14
N ALA A 218 1.38 23.62 24.55
CA ALA A 218 1.72 23.43 23.15
C ALA A 218 0.56 22.75 22.40
N PRO A 219 0.45 22.84 21.06
CA PRO A 219 -0.59 22.11 20.33
C PRO A 219 -0.51 20.62 20.63
N SER A 220 -1.63 20.04 21.08
CA SER A 220 -1.77 18.63 21.40
C SER A 220 -3.11 18.13 20.88
N TYR A 221 -3.11 16.92 20.36
CA TYR A 221 -4.28 16.29 19.76
C TYR A 221 -4.45 14.86 20.23
N GLU A 222 -5.69 14.48 20.53
CA GLU A 222 -6.10 13.09 20.62
C GLU A 222 -6.42 12.58 19.21
N LEU A 223 -5.72 11.54 18.79
CA LEU A 223 -5.87 10.87 17.50
C LEU A 223 -6.52 9.50 17.74
N ARG A 224 -7.61 9.24 17.02
CA ARG A 224 -8.35 7.98 17.06
C ARG A 224 -8.42 7.38 15.66
N LEU A 225 -7.95 6.14 15.52
CA LEU A 225 -7.89 5.43 14.26
C LEU A 225 -8.78 4.19 14.33
N THR A 226 -9.75 4.11 13.44
CA THR A 226 -10.67 2.97 13.35
C THR A 226 -10.69 2.43 11.93
N ARG A 227 -10.39 1.13 11.74
CA ARG A 227 -10.49 0.47 10.44
C ARG A 227 -11.86 -0.20 10.29
N LEU A 228 -12.49 -0.05 9.13
CA LEU A 228 -13.77 -0.71 8.83
C LEU A 228 -13.67 -2.24 8.86
N SER A 229 -12.52 -2.80 8.45
CA SER A 229 -12.25 -4.24 8.55
C SER A 229 -12.22 -4.79 9.98
N ASN A 230 -11.96 -3.94 10.97
CA ASN A 230 -11.91 -4.31 12.38
C ASN A 230 -12.29 -3.12 13.28
N PRO A 231 -13.58 -2.75 13.32
CA PRO A 231 -14.02 -1.53 14.00
C PRO A 231 -13.87 -1.60 15.52
N ALA A 232 -13.72 -2.82 16.09
CA ALA A 232 -13.45 -3.01 17.50
C ALA A 232 -11.99 -2.67 17.90
N SER A 233 -11.08 -2.64 16.92
CA SER A 233 -9.66 -2.32 17.13
C SER A 233 -9.42 -0.82 16.97
N LEU A 234 -9.99 -0.03 17.88
CA LEU A 234 -9.70 1.39 18.01
C LEU A 234 -8.27 1.58 18.53
N GLU A 235 -7.46 2.35 17.81
CA GLU A 235 -6.17 2.82 18.28
C GLU A 235 -6.28 4.29 18.67
N ALA A 236 -6.01 4.60 19.95
CA ALA A 236 -6.02 5.95 20.48
C ALA A 236 -4.60 6.38 20.85
N LEU A 237 -4.19 7.54 20.35
CA LEU A 237 -2.84 8.08 20.47
C LEU A 237 -2.92 9.56 20.85
N THR A 238 -1.90 10.06 21.54
CA THR A 238 -1.74 11.51 21.76
C THR A 238 -0.58 12.00 20.90
N VAL A 239 -0.83 13.04 20.10
CA VAL A 239 0.19 13.69 19.27
C VAL A 239 0.37 15.12 19.75
N ALA A 240 1.51 15.39 20.37
CA ALA A 240 1.90 16.71 20.85
C ALA A 240 3.03 17.32 20.02
N GLY A 241 2.97 18.64 19.86
CA GLY A 241 4.06 19.44 19.31
C GLY A 241 5.08 19.83 20.37
N PRO A 242 6.37 20.02 20.01
CA PRO A 242 7.30 20.71 20.89
C PRO A 242 6.82 22.15 21.16
N ALA A 243 7.32 22.75 22.24
CA ALA A 243 6.99 24.13 22.60
C ALA A 243 7.29 25.09 21.42
N GLY A 244 6.32 25.95 21.08
CA GLY A 244 6.43 26.91 19.98
C GLY A 244 6.13 26.34 18.58
N GLU A 245 5.81 25.05 18.45
CA GLU A 245 5.33 24.50 17.17
C GLU A 245 3.93 25.01 16.84
N THR A 246 3.64 25.19 15.55
CA THR A 246 2.32 25.64 15.08
C THR A 246 1.33 24.47 14.99
N PRO A 247 0.03 24.71 15.23
CA PRO A 247 -1.00 23.66 15.11
C PRO A 247 -0.95 22.86 13.79
N PRO A 248 -0.79 23.49 12.60
CA PRO A 248 -0.66 22.74 11.34
C PRO A 248 0.58 21.83 11.26
N ALA A 249 1.69 22.19 11.90
CA ALA A 249 2.88 21.33 11.93
C ALA A 249 2.66 20.09 12.82
N THR A 250 2.01 20.25 13.97
CA THR A 250 1.63 19.12 14.82
C THR A 250 0.61 18.21 14.14
N LEU A 251 -0.36 18.78 13.41
CA LEU A 251 -1.31 18.00 12.61
C LEU A 251 -0.61 17.22 11.49
N ARG A 252 0.33 17.81 10.74
CA ARG A 252 1.13 17.06 9.76
C ARG A 252 1.91 15.90 10.40
N ARG A 253 2.41 16.07 11.62
CA ARG A 253 2.99 14.95 12.38
C ARG A 253 1.95 13.88 12.67
N ALA A 254 0.74 14.26 13.09
CA ALA A 254 -0.34 13.30 13.34
C ALA A 254 -0.72 12.50 12.07
N VAL A 255 -0.65 13.10 10.87
CA VAL A 255 -0.81 12.36 9.60
C VAL A 255 0.24 11.27 9.47
N GLU A 256 1.52 11.59 9.69
CA GLU A 256 2.60 10.60 9.59
C GLU A 256 2.50 9.52 10.68
N VAL A 257 2.06 9.87 11.90
CA VAL A 257 1.74 8.89 12.95
C VAL A 257 0.61 7.96 12.50
N SER A 258 -0.45 8.50 11.88
CA SER A 258 -1.59 7.70 11.40
C SER A 258 -1.18 6.70 10.34
N VAL A 259 -0.43 7.14 9.33
CA VAL A 259 0.04 6.26 8.25
C VAL A 259 1.02 5.22 8.78
N ALA A 260 1.94 5.62 9.65
CA ALA A 260 2.88 4.70 10.28
C ALA A 260 2.16 3.63 11.11
N SER A 261 1.16 4.00 11.91
CA SER A 261 0.37 3.06 12.71
C SER A 261 -0.32 2.01 11.82
N VAL A 262 -1.00 2.46 10.76
CA VAL A 262 -1.67 1.59 9.79
C VAL A 262 -0.70 0.65 9.10
N GLU A 263 0.46 1.15 8.67
CA GLU A 263 1.50 0.33 8.04
C GLU A 263 2.14 -0.66 9.02
N GLU A 264 2.43 -0.26 10.27
CA GLU A 264 2.93 -1.19 11.29
C GLU A 264 1.92 -2.29 11.61
N ALA A 265 0.63 -1.97 11.70
CA ALA A 265 -0.41 -2.96 11.90
C ALA A 265 -0.47 -3.94 10.72
N TRP A 266 -0.43 -3.44 9.49
CA TRP A 266 -0.39 -4.26 8.29
C TRP A 266 0.85 -5.17 8.23
N LYS A 267 2.03 -4.63 8.57
CA LYS A 267 3.27 -5.42 8.66
C LYS A 267 3.13 -6.53 9.68
N ARG A 268 2.68 -6.23 10.90
CA ARG A 268 2.50 -7.22 11.98
C ARG A 268 1.69 -8.43 11.54
N ASP A 269 0.61 -8.19 10.80
CA ASP A 269 -0.29 -9.25 10.30
C ASP A 269 0.30 -10.04 9.11
N ASN A 270 1.39 -9.56 8.49
CA ASN A 270 1.98 -10.10 7.27
C ASN A 270 3.49 -10.41 7.35
N LEU A 271 4.11 -10.32 8.54
CA LEU A 271 5.54 -10.62 8.74
C LEU A 271 5.82 -12.12 8.59
N ILE A 272 6.54 -12.49 7.55
CA ILE A 272 6.96 -13.88 7.35
C ILE A 272 8.27 -14.09 8.09
N ALA A 273 8.32 -15.11 8.95
CA ALA A 273 9.54 -15.46 9.67
C ALA A 273 10.69 -15.76 8.70
N SER A 274 11.90 -15.31 9.05
CA SER A 274 13.11 -15.52 8.24
C SER A 274 13.45 -17.00 8.02
N ALA A 275 13.13 -17.86 8.99
CA ALA A 275 13.22 -19.31 8.82
C ALA A 275 12.01 -19.76 8.00
N GLU A 276 12.25 -20.32 6.81
CA GLU A 276 11.23 -20.71 5.84
C GLU A 276 10.24 -21.72 6.44
N ARG A 277 9.17 -21.21 7.06
CA ARG A 277 7.96 -22.00 7.31
C ARG A 277 7.25 -22.12 5.97
N THR A 278 7.50 -23.22 5.28
CA THR A 278 6.74 -23.61 4.09
C THR A 278 5.55 -24.47 4.52
N GLY A 279 4.35 -24.02 4.19
CA GLY A 279 3.12 -24.78 4.35
C GLY A 279 2.61 -25.29 3.01
N SER A 280 1.89 -26.41 3.05
CA SER A 280 1.12 -26.90 1.90
C SER A 280 -0.36 -26.94 2.27
N LEU A 281 -1.21 -26.40 1.40
CA LEU A 281 -2.66 -26.36 1.60
C LEU A 281 -3.39 -26.90 0.37
N ALA A 282 -4.13 -27.99 0.55
CA ALA A 282 -5.04 -28.48 -0.49
C ALA A 282 -6.29 -27.59 -0.51
N VAL A 283 -6.61 -27.05 -1.68
CA VAL A 283 -7.78 -26.19 -1.89
C VAL A 283 -8.58 -26.64 -3.11
N LEU A 284 -9.90 -26.51 -2.99
CA LEU A 284 -10.86 -26.71 -4.07
C LEU A 284 -11.12 -25.37 -4.76
N VAL A 285 -11.05 -25.38 -6.09
CA VAL A 285 -11.23 -24.19 -6.92
C VAL A 285 -12.40 -24.44 -7.86
N PRO A 286 -13.63 -24.03 -7.51
CA PRO A 286 -14.74 -24.08 -8.45
C PRO A 286 -14.53 -23.05 -9.57
N PHE A 287 -14.88 -23.41 -10.80
CA PHE A 287 -14.89 -22.50 -11.95
C PHE A 287 -15.99 -22.89 -12.94
N SER A 288 -16.47 -21.93 -13.72
CA SER A 288 -17.51 -22.15 -14.73
C SER A 288 -16.96 -22.49 -16.12
N GLY A 289 -15.65 -22.28 -16.33
CA GLY A 289 -14.97 -22.60 -17.58
C GLY A 289 -13.46 -22.44 -17.51
N ILE A 290 -12.77 -22.91 -18.56
CA ILE A 290 -11.29 -22.94 -18.61
C ILE A 290 -10.66 -21.54 -18.57
N GLU A 291 -11.35 -20.52 -19.09
CA GLU A 291 -10.86 -19.14 -19.06
C GLU A 291 -10.76 -18.58 -17.63
N GLU A 292 -11.77 -18.86 -16.79
CA GLU A 292 -11.77 -18.48 -15.38
C GLU A 292 -10.65 -19.19 -14.62
N TRP A 293 -10.43 -20.47 -14.92
CA TRP A 293 -9.33 -21.25 -14.37
C TRP A 293 -7.96 -20.67 -14.74
N THR A 294 -7.73 -20.34 -16.02
CA THR A 294 -6.47 -19.74 -16.47
C THR A 294 -6.21 -18.40 -15.78
N LYS A 295 -7.21 -17.52 -15.71
CA LYS A 295 -7.11 -16.23 -15.00
C LYS A 295 -6.79 -16.41 -13.51
N LEU A 296 -7.39 -17.40 -12.86
CA LEU A 296 -7.12 -17.68 -11.45
C LEU A 296 -5.68 -18.19 -11.25
N ARG A 297 -5.19 -19.10 -12.09
CA ARG A 297 -3.80 -19.57 -12.04
C ARG A 297 -2.80 -18.43 -12.25
N GLU A 298 -3.06 -17.55 -13.21
CA GLU A 298 -2.23 -16.37 -13.46
C GLU A 298 -2.19 -15.45 -12.23
N ARG A 299 -3.33 -15.23 -11.56
CA ARG A 299 -3.38 -14.47 -10.30
C ARG A 299 -2.57 -15.14 -9.20
N LEU A 300 -2.72 -16.45 -9.00
CA LEU A 300 -1.96 -17.19 -7.98
C LEU A 300 -0.45 -17.09 -8.21
N GLY A 301 0.00 -17.15 -9.47
CA GLY A 301 1.42 -17.01 -9.82
C GLY A 301 2.01 -15.62 -9.52
N ARG A 302 1.18 -14.60 -9.31
CA ARG A 302 1.61 -13.23 -8.98
C ARG A 302 1.73 -12.96 -7.48
N ILE A 303 1.25 -13.87 -6.64
CA ILE A 303 1.25 -13.69 -5.19
C ILE A 303 2.62 -14.12 -4.65
N PRO A 304 3.46 -13.21 -4.12
CA PRO A 304 4.82 -13.55 -3.71
C PRO A 304 4.90 -14.65 -2.64
N LEU A 305 3.84 -14.77 -1.83
CA LEU A 305 3.72 -15.78 -0.80
C LEU A 305 3.53 -17.20 -1.35
N ILE A 306 2.96 -17.35 -2.55
CA ILE A 306 2.74 -18.64 -3.19
C ILE A 306 4.00 -19.03 -3.96
N ARG A 307 4.73 -20.01 -3.45
CA ARG A 307 5.98 -20.51 -4.04
C ARG A 307 5.72 -21.40 -5.23
N ARG A 308 4.70 -22.26 -5.12
CA ARG A 308 4.31 -23.22 -6.15
C ARG A 308 2.84 -23.58 -6.00
N HIS A 309 2.16 -23.83 -7.10
CA HIS A 309 0.85 -24.46 -7.10
C HIS A 309 0.88 -25.70 -7.99
N GLU A 310 0.27 -26.78 -7.52
CA GLU A 310 0.18 -28.05 -8.26
C GLU A 310 -1.28 -28.39 -8.50
N VAL A 311 -1.61 -28.82 -9.71
CA VAL A 311 -2.94 -29.32 -10.04
C VAL A 311 -2.98 -30.80 -9.72
N VAL A 312 -3.72 -31.17 -8.67
CA VAL A 312 -3.87 -32.56 -8.24
C VAL A 312 -4.96 -33.25 -9.06
N ALA A 313 -6.08 -32.56 -9.26
CA ALA A 313 -7.18 -33.03 -10.09
C ALA A 313 -7.81 -31.85 -10.86
N LEU A 314 -8.25 -32.11 -12.09
CA LEU A 314 -8.93 -31.13 -12.94
C LEU A 314 -10.22 -31.75 -13.49
N GLY A 315 -11.35 -31.16 -13.15
CA GLY A 315 -12.67 -31.52 -13.65
C GLY A 315 -13.25 -30.46 -14.59
N ARG A 316 -14.52 -30.65 -14.99
CA ARG A 316 -15.23 -29.71 -15.88
C ARG A 316 -15.66 -28.42 -15.17
N SER A 317 -15.91 -28.48 -13.86
CA SER A 317 -16.47 -27.37 -13.06
C SER A 317 -15.60 -27.01 -11.84
N GLY A 318 -14.39 -27.55 -11.78
CA GLY A 318 -13.46 -27.24 -10.69
C GLY A 318 -12.14 -27.99 -10.77
N ALA A 319 -11.18 -27.54 -9.97
CA ALA A 319 -9.89 -28.18 -9.77
C ALA A 319 -9.61 -28.38 -8.28
N GLN A 320 -8.84 -29.41 -7.96
CA GLN A 320 -8.17 -29.52 -6.67
C GLN A 320 -6.71 -29.16 -6.88
N ILE A 321 -6.23 -28.20 -6.11
CA ILE A 321 -4.82 -27.79 -6.16
C ILE A 321 -4.16 -27.85 -4.81
N LEU A 322 -2.85 -28.08 -4.82
CA LEU A 322 -1.99 -27.96 -3.65
C LEU A 322 -1.21 -26.65 -3.75
N LEU A 323 -1.44 -25.75 -2.80
CA LEU A 323 -0.72 -24.48 -2.68
C LEU A 323 0.46 -24.64 -1.73
N HIS A 324 1.68 -24.45 -2.24
CA HIS A 324 2.89 -24.32 -1.43
C HIS A 324 3.13 -22.85 -1.16
N HIS A 325 3.08 -22.47 0.10
CA HIS A 325 3.16 -21.08 0.52
C HIS A 325 4.21 -20.86 1.60
N ALA A 326 4.76 -19.65 1.65
CA ALA A 326 5.53 -19.20 2.79
C ALA A 326 4.59 -18.69 3.90
N GLY A 327 5.09 -18.68 5.13
CA GLY A 327 4.38 -18.10 6.26
C GLY A 327 3.18 -18.92 6.75
N GLU A 328 2.40 -18.30 7.63
CA GLU A 328 1.25 -18.93 8.27
C GLU A 328 -0.04 -18.75 7.46
N ARG A 329 -1.08 -19.52 7.80
CA ARG A 329 -2.34 -19.54 7.07
C ARG A 329 -3.01 -18.16 7.01
N GLY A 330 -2.98 -17.39 8.10
CA GLY A 330 -3.55 -16.03 8.13
C GLY A 330 -2.90 -15.10 7.11
N GLN A 331 -1.58 -15.21 6.93
CA GLN A 331 -0.82 -14.43 5.95
C GLN A 331 -1.17 -14.82 4.52
N LEU A 332 -1.41 -16.11 4.27
CA LEU A 332 -1.92 -16.59 2.99
C LEU A 332 -3.32 -16.05 2.68
N ILE A 333 -4.23 -16.08 3.66
CA ILE A 333 -5.57 -15.51 3.51
C ILE A 333 -5.49 -14.01 3.18
N ASN A 334 -4.65 -13.27 3.91
CA ASN A 334 -4.43 -11.84 3.66
C ASN A 334 -3.90 -11.59 2.24
N ALA A 335 -2.87 -12.32 1.82
CA ALA A 335 -2.26 -12.17 0.49
C ALA A 335 -3.23 -12.50 -0.65
N LEU A 336 -4.06 -13.53 -0.48
CA LEU A 336 -5.12 -13.88 -1.43
C LEU A 336 -6.18 -12.77 -1.52
N ALA A 337 -6.62 -12.21 -0.39
CA ALA A 337 -7.61 -11.14 -0.35
C ALA A 337 -7.14 -9.86 -1.08
N GLN A 338 -5.83 -9.55 -0.99
CA GLN A 338 -5.25 -8.42 -1.73
C GLN A 338 -5.23 -8.61 -3.24
N ASN A 339 -5.45 -9.85 -3.71
CA ASN A 339 -5.49 -10.24 -5.12
C ASN A 339 -6.89 -10.69 -5.57
N ASP A 340 -7.95 -10.22 -4.88
CA ASP A 340 -9.35 -10.53 -5.20
C ASP A 340 -9.65 -12.04 -5.18
N LEU A 341 -9.02 -12.76 -4.26
CA LEU A 341 -9.26 -14.18 -4.02
C LEU A 341 -9.68 -14.37 -2.56
N THR A 342 -10.72 -15.16 -2.35
CA THR A 342 -11.23 -15.53 -1.02
C THR A 342 -10.90 -16.99 -0.77
N LEU A 343 -10.25 -17.26 0.36
CA LEU A 343 -10.00 -18.61 0.87
C LEU A 343 -10.85 -18.83 2.11
N ALA A 344 -11.82 -19.75 2.01
CA ALA A 344 -12.74 -20.06 3.09
C ALA A 344 -12.77 -21.56 3.37
N SER A 345 -12.94 -21.95 4.63
CA SER A 345 -13.17 -23.35 5.01
C SER A 345 -14.66 -23.66 5.02
N ASN A 346 -15.05 -24.78 4.44
CA ASN A 346 -16.38 -25.38 4.57
C ASN A 346 -16.27 -26.88 4.90
N GLU A 347 -17.40 -27.58 4.90
CA GLU A 347 -17.46 -29.03 5.20
C GLU A 347 -16.61 -29.88 4.24
N SER A 348 -16.41 -29.43 3.00
CA SER A 348 -15.59 -30.10 1.97
C SER A 348 -14.10 -29.76 2.05
N GLY A 349 -13.70 -28.91 2.99
CA GLY A 349 -12.32 -28.43 3.14
C GLY A 349 -12.16 -26.97 2.76
N TRP A 350 -10.99 -26.61 2.23
CA TRP A 350 -10.70 -25.23 1.84
C TRP A 350 -11.14 -24.95 0.42
N VAL A 351 -11.89 -23.88 0.23
CA VAL A 351 -12.37 -23.43 -1.08
C VAL A 351 -11.77 -22.07 -1.40
N LEU A 352 -11.19 -21.97 -2.58
CA LEU A 352 -10.64 -20.75 -3.15
C LEU A 352 -11.55 -20.27 -4.26
N THR A 353 -12.13 -19.09 -4.11
CA THR A 353 -12.98 -18.46 -5.12
C THR A 353 -12.48 -17.06 -5.45
N PRO A 354 -12.77 -16.53 -6.65
CA PRO A 354 -12.71 -15.09 -6.87
C PRO A 354 -13.56 -14.37 -5.82
N ALA A 355 -13.04 -13.28 -5.25
CA ALA A 355 -13.86 -12.37 -4.48
C ALA A 355 -14.99 -11.89 -5.41
N ARG A 356 -16.24 -11.89 -4.92
CA ARG A 356 -17.36 -11.35 -5.70
C ARG A 356 -16.99 -9.91 -6.07
N ARG A 357 -16.79 -9.64 -7.36
CA ARG A 357 -16.71 -8.26 -7.84
C ARG A 357 -18.05 -7.62 -7.54
N SER A 358 -18.08 -6.68 -6.61
CA SER A 358 -19.22 -5.81 -6.34
C SER A 358 -19.37 -4.85 -7.53
N GLY A 359 -19.82 -5.39 -8.66
CA GLY A 359 -19.92 -4.67 -9.93
C GLY A 359 -20.45 -5.61 -11.01
N GLY A 360 -21.77 -5.63 -11.17
CA GLY A 360 -22.44 -6.45 -12.18
C GLY A 360 -23.89 -6.77 -11.83
N ARG A 361 -24.74 -5.74 -11.80
CA ARG A 361 -26.10 -5.77 -12.35
C ARG A 361 -26.60 -4.36 -12.55
#